data_AF-A0A369VPE1-F1
#
_entry.id   AF-A0A369VPE1-F1
#
_cell.length_a   1.000
_cell.length_b   1.000
_cell.length_c   1.000
_cell.angle_alpha   90.00
_cell.angle_beta   90.00
_cell.angle_gamma   90.00
#
_symmetry.space_group_name_H-M   'P 1'
#
loop_
_entity.id
_entity.type
_entity.pdbx_description
1 polymer ?
#
loop_
_entity_poly.entity_id
_entity_poly.type
_entity_poly.pdbx_seq_one_letter_code
_entity_poly.pdbx_strand_id
1 'polypeptide(L)' 'MRLLVQSKASGRFLCPALSDGQPCWVASLKEAGGGVVFDLETVDQLIADWCELDDLPQVIDLDRLGTEADYLP' A
#
# COMPACT_ATOMS: atom_id res chain seq x y z
N MET A 1 4.11 -3.83 12.31
CA MET A 1 4.40 -3.61 10.88
C MET A 1 3.13 -3.05 10.27
N ARG A 2 3.21 -1.87 9.70
CA ARG A 2 2.07 -1.16 9.09
C ARG A 2 2.45 -0.87 7.65
N LEU A 3 1.93 -1.65 6.72
CA LEU A 3 2.33 -1.63 5.32
C LEU A 3 1.27 -0.95 4.46
N LEU A 4 1.74 -0.26 3.42
CA LEU A 4 0.93 0.23 2.31
C LEU A 4 1.49 -0.29 1.00
N VAL A 5 0.62 -0.54 0.02
CA VAL A 5 1.02 -0.75 -1.37
C VAL A 5 0.67 0.50 -2.15
N GLN A 6 1.65 1.10 -2.81
CA GLN A 6 1.48 2.29 -3.65
C GLN A 6 1.93 1.99 -5.08
N SER A 7 1.19 2.48 -6.06
CA SER A 7 1.62 2.51 -7.46
C SER A 7 2.63 3.65 -7.64
N LYS A 8 3.83 3.36 -8.14
CA LYS A 8 4.79 4.41 -8.53
C LYS A 8 4.35 5.16 -9.79
N ALA A 9 3.56 4.52 -10.65
CA ALA A 9 3.08 5.13 -11.88
C ALA A 9 1.98 6.18 -11.65
N SER A 10 1.04 5.91 -10.74
CA SER A 10 -0.12 6.77 -10.51
C SER A 10 -0.14 7.47 -9.14
N GLY A 11 0.66 7.02 -8.18
CA GLY A 11 0.65 7.49 -6.79
C GLY A 11 -0.54 6.98 -5.97
N ARG A 12 -1.45 6.20 -6.57
CA ARG A 12 -2.61 5.58 -5.89
C ARG A 12 -2.16 4.46 -4.95
N PHE A 13 -3.01 4.14 -3.99
CA PHE A 13 -2.78 3.08 -3.01
C PHE A 13 -3.71 1.91 -3.28
N LEU A 14 -3.18 0.69 -3.20
CA LEU A 14 -3.95 -0.55 -3.28
C LEU A 14 -4.28 -1.00 -1.86
N CYS A 15 -5.58 -1.05 -1.54
CA CYS A 15 -6.05 -1.40 -0.21
C CYS A 15 -7.47 -1.98 -0.23
N PRO A 16 -7.91 -2.67 0.82
CA PRO A 16 -9.28 -3.15 0.93
C PRO A 16 -10.28 -1.99 0.97
N ALA A 17 -11.29 -2.01 0.11
CA ALA A 17 -12.36 -1.02 0.13
C ALA A 17 -13.20 -1.12 1.40
N LEU A 18 -13.67 0.01 1.93
CA LEU A 18 -14.54 0.04 3.11
C LEU A 18 -15.96 -0.50 2.84
N SER A 19 -16.39 -0.53 1.58
CA SER A 19 -17.74 -0.93 1.18
C SER A 19 -17.98 -2.42 1.31
N ASP A 20 -17.08 -3.22 0.74
CA ASP A 20 -17.24 -4.65 0.48
C ASP A 20 -15.98 -5.45 0.81
N GLY A 21 -14.90 -4.78 1.24
CA GLY A 21 -13.62 -5.40 1.54
C GLY A 21 -12.82 -5.82 0.31
N GLN A 22 -13.33 -5.60 -0.91
CA GLN A 22 -12.56 -5.94 -2.11
C GLN A 22 -11.40 -4.96 -2.31
N PRO A 23 -10.21 -5.43 -2.69
CA PRO A 23 -9.09 -4.55 -2.99
C PRO A 23 -9.43 -3.57 -4.11
N CYS A 24 -9.09 -2.30 -3.91
CA CYS A 24 -9.24 -1.28 -4.92
C CYS A 24 -8.13 -0.24 -4.85
N TRP A 25 -7.90 0.42 -5.98
CA TRP A 25 -6.97 1.53 -6.08
C TRP A 25 -7.65 2.83 -5.67
N VAL A 26 -7.14 3.51 -4.64
CA VAL A 26 -7.66 4.80 -4.15
C VAL A 26 -6.60 5.88 -4.24
N ALA A 27 -7.02 7.12 -4.51
CA ALA A 27 -6.11 8.26 -4.45
C ALA A 27 -5.83 8.70 -3.00
N SER A 28 -6.72 8.37 -2.06
CA SER A 28 -6.66 8.84 -0.68
C SER A 28 -6.94 7.71 0.31
N LEU A 29 -5.97 7.41 1.17
CA LEU A 29 -6.14 6.41 2.24
C LEU A 29 -7.22 6.79 3.25
N LYS A 30 -7.56 8.08 3.38
CA LYS A 30 -8.69 8.52 4.21
C LYS A 30 -10.00 7.89 3.74
N GLU A 31 -10.16 7.70 2.43
CA GLU A 31 -11.37 7.13 1.82
C GLU A 31 -11.42 5.60 1.99
N ALA A 32 -10.28 4.96 2.27
CA ALA A 32 -10.15 3.53 2.49
C ALA A 32 -9.87 3.15 3.97
N GLY A 33 -10.23 4.03 4.91
CA GLY A 33 -10.07 3.74 6.35
C GLY A 33 -8.63 3.51 6.80
N GLY A 34 -7.66 4.08 6.08
CA GLY A 34 -6.23 3.96 6.34
C GLY A 34 -5.51 2.99 5.42
N GLY A 35 -6.21 2.00 4.85
CA GLY A 35 -5.66 1.06 3.84
C GLY A 35 -4.41 0.29 4.26
N VAL A 36 -4.18 0.14 5.58
CA VAL A 36 -2.99 -0.49 6.15
C VAL A 36 -3.15 -2.01 6.16
N VAL A 37 -2.08 -2.70 5.73
CA VAL A 37 -1.92 -4.16 5.83
C VAL A 37 -0.88 -4.47 6.90
N PHE A 38 -1.02 -5.60 7.61
CA PHE A 38 -0.23 -5.88 8.81
C PHE A 38 0.85 -6.97 8.64
N ASP A 39 0.91 -7.60 7.48
CA ASP A 39 1.85 -8.68 7.14
C ASP A 39 2.23 -8.64 5.65
N LEU A 40 3.40 -9.21 5.33
CA LEU A 40 3.93 -9.25 3.97
C LEU A 40 3.21 -10.26 3.07
N GLU A 41 2.67 -11.33 3.65
CA GLU A 41 1.95 -12.36 2.87
C GLU A 41 0.72 -11.78 2.19
N THR A 42 -0.06 -10.98 2.92
CA THR A 42 -1.22 -10.26 2.38
C THR A 42 -0.80 -9.22 1.33
N VAL A 43 0.34 -8.56 1.52
CA VAL A 43 0.89 -7.62 0.53
C VAL A 43 1.26 -8.33 -0.76
N ASP A 44 1.96 -9.46 -0.66
CA ASP A 44 2.34 -10.27 -1.82
C ASP A 44 1.09 -10.77 -2.56
N GLN A 45 0.06 -11.21 -1.84
CA GLN A 45 -1.21 -11.63 -2.44
C GLN A 45 -1.93 -10.48 -3.14
N LEU A 46 -1.97 -9.29 -2.52
CA LEU A 46 -2.56 -8.09 -3.12
C LEU A 46 -1.85 -7.71 -4.42
N ILE A 47 -0.52 -7.73 -4.42
CA ILE A 47 0.27 -7.39 -5.61
C ILE A 47 0.07 -8.45 -6.70
N ALA A 48 0.11 -9.74 -6.35
CA ALA A 48 -0.02 -10.82 -7.31
C ALA A 48 -1.40 -10.83 -8.01
N ASP A 49 -2.46 -10.51 -7.27
CA ASP A 49 -3.84 -10.62 -7.77
C ASP A 49 -4.39 -9.32 -8.38
N TRP A 50 -3.88 -8.15 -7.96
CA TRP A 50 -4.51 -6.85 -8.27
C TRP A 50 -3.59 -5.77 -8.82
N CYS A 51 -2.28 -6.01 -8.91
CA CYS A 51 -1.35 -5.09 -9.58
C CYS A 51 -1.03 -5.59 -10.99
N GLU A 52 -1.00 -4.65 -11.93
CA GLU A 52 -0.44 -4.85 -13.25
C GLU A 52 1.05 -4.47 -13.27
N LEU A 53 1.78 -4.91 -14.29
CA LEU A 53 3.22 -4.64 -14.42
C LEU A 53 3.54 -3.13 -14.51
N ASP A 54 2.65 -2.35 -15.10
CA ASP A 54 2.78 -0.91 -15.29
C ASP A 54 2.41 -0.09 -14.04
N ASP A 55 1.76 -0.69 -13.04
CA ASP A 55 1.51 -0.02 -11.76
C ASP A 55 2.79 0.27 -10.99
N LEU A 56 3.84 -0.53 -11.22
CA LEU A 56 5.13 -0.46 -10.55
C LEU A 56 4.96 -0.41 -9.01
N PRO A 57 4.41 -1.47 -8.39
CA PRO A 57 4.04 -1.45 -6.98
C PRO A 57 5.26 -1.26 -6.09
N GLN A 58 5.10 -0.44 -5.05
CA GLN A 58 6.05 -0.28 -3.97
C GLN A 58 5.38 -0.52 -2.62
N VAL A 59 6.07 -1.23 -1.75
CA VAL A 59 5.63 -1.48 -0.39
C VAL A 59 6.26 -0.45 0.52
N ILE A 60 5.44 0.27 1.28
CA ILE A 60 5.86 1.30 2.24
C ILE A 60 5.60 0.77 3.64
N ASP A 61 6.65 0.67 4.45
CA ASP A 61 6.54 0.32 5.87
C ASP A 61 6.47 1.59 6.72
N LEU A 62 5.27 1.91 7.22
CA LEU A 62 4.98 3.06 8.06
C LEU A 62 5.60 2.98 9.45
N ASP A 63 6.02 1.80 9.91
CA ASP A 63 6.78 1.67 11.16
C ASP A 63 8.25 2.00 10.97
N ARG A 64 8.70 2.02 9.72
CA ARG A 64 10.06 2.39 9.33
C ARG A 64 10.14 3.76 8.69
N LEU A 65 9.01 4.41 8.42
CA LEU A 65 8.94 5.73 7.82
C LEU A 65 9.10 6.83 8.88
N GLY A 66 10.06 7.73 8.68
CA GLY A 66 10.35 8.83 9.61
C GLY A 66 11.22 8.40 10.80
N THR A 67 11.92 7.27 10.68
CA THR A 67 13.00 6.87 11.56
C THR A 67 14.27 7.66 11.25
N GLU A 68 15.24 7.69 12.18
CA GLU A 68 16.53 8.35 11.93
C GLU A 68 17.18 7.86 10.62
N ALA A 69 16.99 6.58 10.27
CA ALA A 69 17.51 5.98 9.05
C ALA A 69 16.96 6.59 7.75
N ASP A 70 15.75 7.18 7.76
CA ASP A 70 15.16 7.80 6.56
C ASP A 70 15.72 9.20 6.26
N TYR A 71 16.39 9.82 7.23
CA TYR A 71 16.95 11.17 7.11
C TYR A 71 18.48 11.15 7.03
N LEU A 72 19.10 9.96 7.05
CA LEU A 72 20.53 9.82 6.81
C LEU A 72 20.80 9.89 5.30
N PRO A 73 21.75 10.74 4.86
CA PRO A 73 22.05 10.98 3.44
C PRO A 73 22.75 9.81 2.75
#